data_AF-A0AAN8TJW1-F1
#
_entry.id   AF-A0AAN8TJW1-F1
#
_cell.length_a   1.000
_cell.length_b   1.000
_cell.length_c   1.000
_cell.angle_alpha   90.00
_cell.angle_beta   90.00
_cell.angle_gamma   90.00
#
_symmetry.space_group_name_H-M   'P 1'
#
loop_
_entity.id
_entity.type
_entity.pdbx_description
1 polymer ?
#
loop_
_entity_poly.entity_id
_entity_poly.type
_entity_poly.pdbx_seq_one_letter_code
_entity_poly.pdbx_strand_id
1 'polypeptide(L)'
;MAAKTILIQKMSWNIQQAIKLLVLLILMGYFMIWIMMPTNTFYLHWLPHLYAKLNSTYFGQQGSNILIYTFPGLFIATLGCIFLHLAKYANAHDERTSKGTRFALWSRPAITKGPLGIVSWIELCFLFMFTALLIWSISSYTHGMVKTITRQSAAMMGVKVWQAKLQSVALMLGLVGNICLAFLFFPVTRGSSILQLFGLTSESSVKYHIWLGHAVMALFTVHGLCFIIFWADTHQLSIMLEWNKVGISIVAGEVSLLAGIAMWMTSFPRIRRKLFELFFYTHHLYVIFVVFFVFHVGFNYSCITLPGFYLFLIDRYLRFLQSQECVCLVSARVLPCQAVELNFSKSPGLRYNPTSSVFINVPSISKLQWHPFTVSSNSNMEPEKLSIVIKKRPVSAVLGQNNWLCLGAIITSSFIMFLLLIAILNRYYIYPIDHNTGMISSYSERAALSMLLLCVSIGVTASAAFVWNKKQKVKEMVQIQNNDIPTPTTSPGTGSWFNNADIELESLPFQTFTRATQVHYGVRPNLKMLHCQPIPETVALVEDIVVNYVTDMDSAKLNRCRELLSMHEDLKKAQKAFEFDQEELAHMSEGEV
;
A
#
# COMPACT_ATOMS: atom_id res chain seq x y z
N MET A 1 -27.47 15.40 28.70
CA MET A 1 -26.80 14.66 27.60
C MET A 1 -26.08 15.61 26.63
N ALA A 2 -26.75 16.66 26.12
CA ALA A 2 -26.17 17.63 25.17
C ALA A 2 -24.87 18.34 25.65
N ALA A 3 -24.79 18.78 26.91
CA ALA A 3 -23.59 19.44 27.44
C ALA A 3 -22.34 18.54 27.46
N LYS A 4 -22.50 17.23 27.74
CA LYS A 4 -21.39 16.26 27.70
C LYS A 4 -20.90 16.05 26.26
N THR A 5 -21.82 15.99 25.30
CA THR A 5 -21.48 15.86 23.86
C THR A 5 -20.70 17.08 23.37
N ILE A 6 -21.14 18.29 23.72
CA ILE A 6 -20.47 19.54 23.36
C ILE A 6 -19.06 19.62 23.97
N LEU A 7 -18.90 19.19 25.23
CA LEU A 7 -17.59 19.16 25.90
C LEU A 7 -16.62 18.19 25.22
N ILE A 8 -17.07 16.96 24.92
CA ILE A 8 -16.27 15.94 24.23
C ILE A 8 -15.85 16.44 22.84
N GLN A 9 -16.76 17.12 22.13
CA GLN A 9 -16.49 17.63 20.80
C GLN A 9 -15.49 18.80 20.80
N LYS A 10 -15.63 19.75 21.74
CA LYS A 10 -14.69 20.86 21.94
C LYS A 10 -13.30 20.34 22.32
N MET A 11 -13.24 19.34 23.20
CA MET A 11 -12.00 18.68 23.58
C MET A 11 -11.34 17.98 22.39
N SER A 12 -12.11 17.23 21.59
CA SER A 12 -11.63 16.57 20.37
C SER A 12 -11.05 17.57 19.36
N TRP A 13 -11.69 18.73 19.18
CA TRP A 13 -11.17 19.76 18.28
C TRP A 13 -9.84 20.35 18.79
N ASN A 14 -9.73 20.68 20.08
CA ASN A 14 -8.48 21.16 20.65
C ASN A 14 -7.33 20.15 20.49
N ILE A 15 -7.62 18.86 20.74
CA ILE A 15 -6.64 17.78 20.54
C ILE A 15 -6.22 17.67 19.08
N GLN A 16 -7.15 17.78 18.13
CA GLN A 16 -6.82 17.78 16.70
C GLN A 16 -5.89 18.93 16.30
N GLN A 17 -6.12 20.14 16.80
CA GLN A 17 -5.24 21.28 16.51
C GLN A 17 -3.84 21.07 17.12
N ALA A 18 -3.77 20.55 18.33
CA ALA A 18 -2.50 20.20 18.97
C ALA A 18 -1.74 19.14 18.16
N ILE A 19 -2.41 18.08 17.69
CA ILE A 19 -1.79 17.05 16.84
C ILE A 19 -1.29 17.66 15.52
N LYS A 20 -2.07 18.53 14.86
CA LYS A 20 -1.63 19.21 13.63
C LYS A 20 -0.37 20.05 13.84
N LEU A 21 -0.32 20.85 14.91
CA LEU A 21 0.86 21.65 15.24
C LEU A 21 2.07 20.76 15.54
N LEU A 22 1.88 19.68 16.29
CA LEU A 22 2.95 18.72 16.58
C LEU A 22 3.49 18.06 15.31
N VAL A 23 2.60 17.57 14.43
CA VAL A 23 3.01 17.00 13.14
C VAL A 23 3.77 18.01 12.30
N LEU A 24 3.33 19.27 12.24
CA LEU A 24 4.01 20.32 11.49
C LEU A 24 5.43 20.58 12.04
N LEU A 25 5.60 20.64 13.36
CA LEU A 25 6.91 20.81 14.00
C LEU A 25 7.85 19.65 13.69
N ILE A 26 7.36 18.41 13.76
CA ILE A 26 8.14 17.21 13.44
C ILE A 26 8.53 17.20 11.96
N LEU A 27 7.60 17.52 11.05
CA LEU A 27 7.89 17.62 9.62
C LEU A 27 8.95 18.68 9.33
N MET A 28 8.88 19.84 9.98
CA MET A 28 9.89 20.89 9.82
C MET A 28 11.28 20.39 10.24
N GLY A 29 11.39 19.73 11.40
CA GLY A 29 12.64 19.10 11.82
C GLY A 29 13.11 18.01 10.87
N TYR A 30 12.18 17.18 10.37
CA TYR A 30 12.48 16.11 9.42
C TYR A 30 13.03 16.64 8.10
N PHE A 31 12.42 17.68 7.51
CA PHE A 31 12.91 18.33 6.30
C PHE A 31 14.25 19.03 6.52
N MET A 32 14.47 19.65 7.69
CA MET A 32 15.78 20.21 8.04
C MET A 32 16.88 19.16 7.98
N ILE A 33 16.64 17.95 8.51
CA ILE A 33 17.60 16.85 8.42
C ILE A 33 17.88 16.48 6.96
N TRP A 34 16.87 16.37 6.09
CA TRP A 34 17.07 16.08 4.67
C TRP A 34 17.86 17.16 3.93
N ILE A 35 17.62 18.43 4.24
CA ILE A 35 18.36 19.56 3.65
C ILE A 35 19.81 19.59 4.15
N MET A 36 20.04 19.29 5.42
CA MET A 36 21.38 19.30 6.01
C MET A 36 22.19 18.07 5.64
N MET A 37 21.56 16.91 5.43
CA MET A 37 22.20 15.64 5.10
C MET A 37 23.32 15.77 4.04
N PRO A 38 23.11 16.39 2.85
CA PRO A 38 24.15 16.46 1.81
C PRO A 38 25.30 17.44 2.10
N THR A 39 25.32 18.11 3.24
CA THR A 39 26.33 19.12 3.58
C THR A 39 27.51 18.52 4.35
N ASN A 40 28.70 19.10 4.17
CA ASN A 40 29.88 18.73 4.95
C ASN A 40 29.66 18.94 6.46
N THR A 41 28.87 19.94 6.84
CA THR A 41 28.51 20.19 8.25
C THR A 41 27.83 18.98 8.88
N PHE A 42 26.93 18.33 8.14
CA PHE A 42 26.25 17.14 8.63
C PHE A 42 27.21 15.97 8.80
N TYR A 43 27.99 15.62 7.77
CA TYR A 43 28.87 14.44 7.83
C TYR A 43 30.09 14.62 8.74
N LEU A 44 30.70 15.82 8.79
CA LEU A 44 31.93 16.04 9.55
C LEU A 44 31.68 16.41 11.01
N HIS A 45 30.55 17.04 11.33
CA HIS A 45 30.27 17.54 12.69
C HIS A 45 29.05 16.89 13.31
N TRP A 46 27.90 16.88 12.63
CA TRP A 46 26.65 16.41 13.26
C TRP A 46 26.62 14.89 13.41
N LEU A 47 26.89 14.15 12.33
CA LEU A 47 26.80 12.70 12.31
C LEU A 47 27.75 12.03 13.32
N PRO A 48 29.04 12.43 13.43
CA PRO A 48 29.93 11.87 14.45
C PRO A 48 29.49 12.21 15.87
N HIS A 49 29.01 13.43 16.11
CA HIS A 49 28.50 13.84 17.42
C HIS A 49 27.22 13.07 17.81
N LEU A 50 26.31 12.88 16.86
CA LEU A 50 25.10 12.09 17.02
C LEU A 50 25.45 10.64 17.32
N TYR A 51 26.36 10.02 16.56
CA TYR A 51 26.82 8.67 16.82
C TYR A 51 27.52 8.55 18.18
N ALA A 52 28.37 9.49 18.57
CA ALA A 52 29.02 9.47 19.88
C ALA A 52 28.00 9.51 21.04
N LYS A 53 26.89 10.25 20.88
CA LYS A 53 25.86 10.41 21.92
C LYS A 53 24.81 9.30 21.93
N LEU A 54 24.51 8.72 20.77
CA LEU A 54 23.40 7.76 20.59
C LEU A 54 23.87 6.31 20.44
N ASN A 55 25.19 6.07 20.26
CA ASN A 55 25.74 4.73 20.18
C ASN A 55 25.67 4.04 21.54
N SER A 56 24.65 3.21 21.71
CA SER A 56 24.43 2.42 22.92
C SER A 56 24.79 0.96 22.70
N THR A 57 25.00 0.23 23.80
CA THR A 57 25.18 -1.23 23.76
C THR A 57 23.93 -1.98 23.25
N TYR A 58 22.75 -1.35 23.32
CA TYR A 58 21.48 -1.92 22.90
C TYR A 58 21.16 -1.66 21.42
N PHE A 59 21.44 -0.47 20.91
CA PHE A 59 21.03 -0.12 19.54
C PHE A 59 22.20 0.11 18.59
N GLY A 60 23.44 0.17 19.07
CA GLY A 60 24.61 0.45 18.24
C GLY A 60 24.47 1.74 17.42
N GLN A 61 25.18 1.81 16.29
CA GLN A 61 25.08 2.96 15.38
C GLN A 61 23.71 3.06 14.67
N GLN A 62 23.08 1.91 14.38
CA GLN A 62 21.76 1.85 13.73
C GLN A 62 20.65 2.51 14.54
N GLY A 63 20.77 2.56 15.88
CA GLY A 63 19.85 3.31 16.74
C GLY A 63 19.74 4.79 16.36
N SER A 64 20.84 5.40 15.93
CA SER A 64 20.86 6.80 15.50
C SER A 64 20.00 7.00 14.25
N ASN A 65 20.16 6.15 13.24
CA ASN A 65 19.39 6.24 12.00
C ASN A 65 17.92 5.88 12.20
N ILE A 66 17.63 4.92 13.09
CA ILE A 66 16.25 4.62 13.49
C ILE A 66 15.61 5.85 14.15
N LEU A 67 16.30 6.52 15.07
CA LEU A 67 15.76 7.68 15.78
C LEU A 67 15.57 8.90 14.86
N ILE A 68 16.51 9.14 13.95
CA ILE A 68 16.51 10.33 13.09
C ILE A 68 15.58 10.17 11.89
N TYR A 69 15.58 8.99 11.25
CA TYR A 69 14.87 8.78 9.99
C TYR A 69 13.60 7.96 10.14
N THR A 70 13.67 6.81 10.83
CA THR A 70 12.53 5.89 10.93
C THR A 70 11.46 6.40 11.90
N PHE A 71 11.85 6.80 13.10
CA PHE A 71 10.93 7.17 14.18
C PHE A 71 10.02 8.34 13.79
N PRO A 72 10.49 9.46 13.22
CA PRO A 72 9.60 10.57 12.86
C PRO A 72 8.54 10.17 11.84
N GLY A 73 8.91 9.36 10.83
CA GLY A 73 7.96 8.88 9.81
C GLY A 73 6.86 8.00 10.41
N LEU A 74 7.23 7.03 11.26
CA LEU A 74 6.26 6.16 11.92
C LEU A 74 5.43 6.90 12.97
N PHE A 75 6.02 7.86 13.69
CA PHE A 75 5.32 8.67 14.66
C PHE A 75 4.30 9.63 14.02
N ILE A 76 4.61 10.20 12.85
CA ILE A 76 3.63 10.95 12.06
C ILE A 76 2.50 10.03 11.61
N ALA A 77 2.78 8.79 11.20
CA ALA A 77 1.73 7.84 10.82
C ALA A 77 0.80 7.50 12.00
N THR A 78 1.33 7.31 13.21
CA THR A 78 0.53 6.99 14.40
C THR A 78 -0.30 8.19 14.86
N LEU A 79 0.29 9.39 14.89
CA LEU A 79 -0.45 10.63 15.13
C LEU A 79 -1.53 10.87 14.08
N GLY A 80 -1.25 10.57 12.81
CA GLY A 80 -2.22 10.63 11.72
C GLY A 80 -3.41 9.69 11.96
N CYS A 81 -3.18 8.48 12.48
CA CYS A 81 -4.25 7.56 12.84
C CYS A 81 -5.16 8.13 13.95
N ILE A 82 -4.56 8.70 14.99
CA ILE A 82 -5.31 9.34 16.09
C ILE A 82 -6.10 10.55 15.56
N PHE A 83 -5.47 11.37 14.73
CA PHE A 83 -6.08 12.54 14.11
C PHE A 83 -7.33 12.17 13.28
N LEU A 84 -7.19 11.19 12.39
CA LEU A 84 -8.29 10.73 11.53
C LEU A 84 -9.43 10.09 12.34
N HIS A 85 -9.10 9.37 13.43
CA HIS A 85 -10.11 8.84 14.33
C HIS A 85 -10.93 9.95 15.01
N LEU A 86 -10.25 10.98 15.53
CA LEU A 86 -10.93 12.12 16.15
C LEU A 86 -11.75 12.92 15.14
N ALA A 87 -11.26 13.06 13.89
CA ALA A 87 -11.95 13.81 12.83
C ALA A 87 -13.36 13.26 12.53
N LYS A 88 -13.54 11.94 12.69
CA LYS A 88 -14.84 11.28 12.54
C LYS A 88 -15.90 11.81 13.51
N TYR A 89 -15.51 12.18 14.74
CA TYR A 89 -16.44 12.69 15.77
C TYR A 89 -16.67 14.20 15.67
N ALA A 90 -15.68 14.96 15.18
CA ALA A 90 -15.79 16.41 15.03
C ALA A 90 -16.74 16.81 13.89
N ASN A 91 -16.72 16.07 12.76
CA ASN A 91 -17.46 16.42 11.55
C ASN A 91 -18.97 16.09 11.61
N ALA A 92 -19.46 15.42 12.64
CA ALA A 92 -20.87 15.05 12.78
C ALA A 92 -21.83 16.23 13.08
N HIS A 93 -21.31 17.45 13.28
CA HIS A 93 -22.10 18.65 13.59
C HIS A 93 -22.01 19.75 12.52
N ASP A 94 -21.15 19.60 11.50
CA ASP A 94 -20.80 20.72 10.61
C ASP A 94 -21.44 20.65 9.20
N GLU A 95 -22.67 20.13 9.11
CA GLU A 95 -23.50 20.32 7.90
C GLU A 95 -24.09 21.74 7.80
N ARG A 96 -23.91 22.61 8.81
CA ARG A 96 -24.56 23.94 8.84
C ARG A 96 -23.65 25.15 8.66
N THR A 97 -22.34 24.99 8.49
CA THR A 97 -21.44 26.13 8.27
C THR A 97 -20.34 25.85 7.25
N SER A 98 -20.75 25.71 5.99
CA SER A 98 -19.85 25.85 4.83
C SER A 98 -19.36 27.32 4.71
N LYS A 99 -18.44 27.73 5.58
CA LYS A 99 -17.52 28.83 5.29
C LYS A 99 -16.34 28.23 4.54
N GLY A 100 -16.31 28.48 3.23
CA GLY A 100 -15.24 28.04 2.33
C GLY A 100 -13.87 28.36 2.91
N THR A 101 -13.18 27.33 3.37
CA THR A 101 -11.82 27.44 3.91
C THR A 101 -10.84 27.57 2.76
N ARG A 102 -9.81 28.43 2.91
CA ARG A 102 -8.72 28.63 1.91
C ARG A 102 -8.06 27.30 1.48
N PHE A 103 -8.13 26.27 2.32
CA PHE A 103 -7.69 24.89 2.04
C PHE A 103 -8.45 24.22 0.87
N ALA A 104 -9.73 24.54 0.69
CA ALA A 104 -10.52 24.03 -0.42
C ALA A 104 -10.05 24.62 -1.77
N LEU A 105 -9.41 25.79 -1.77
CA LEU A 105 -8.82 26.39 -2.96
C LEU A 105 -7.53 25.68 -3.39
N TRP A 106 -6.71 25.25 -2.41
CA TRP A 106 -5.45 24.55 -2.63
C TRP A 106 -5.62 23.08 -3.03
N SER A 107 -6.77 22.50 -2.72
CA SER A 107 -7.15 21.15 -3.17
C SER A 107 -7.72 21.13 -4.59
N ARG A 108 -7.95 22.30 -5.21
CA ARG A 108 -8.41 22.39 -6.60
C ARG A 108 -7.31 21.92 -7.56
N PRO A 109 -7.69 21.29 -8.69
CA PRO A 109 -6.73 20.93 -9.72
C PRO A 109 -6.06 22.20 -10.27
N ALA A 110 -4.74 22.26 -10.13
CA ALA A 110 -3.91 23.33 -10.69
C ALA A 110 -3.64 23.08 -12.17
N ILE A 111 -3.41 21.82 -12.54
CA ILE A 111 -3.19 21.36 -13.91
C ILE A 111 -4.25 20.33 -14.24
N THR A 112 -5.02 20.58 -15.31
CA THR A 112 -6.09 19.70 -15.79
C THR A 112 -5.74 18.99 -17.10
N LYS A 113 -4.68 19.42 -17.79
CA LYS A 113 -4.17 18.81 -19.04
C LYS A 113 -2.64 18.90 -19.09
N GLY A 114 -1.98 17.76 -19.32
CA GLY A 114 -0.51 17.67 -19.46
C GLY A 114 0.03 16.26 -19.18
N PRO A 115 1.33 16.00 -19.44
CA PRO A 115 1.97 14.70 -19.19
C PRO A 115 1.97 14.31 -17.69
N LEU A 116 1.69 15.26 -16.80
CA LEU A 116 1.64 15.09 -15.35
C LEU A 116 0.24 14.66 -14.83
N GLY A 117 -0.77 14.59 -15.69
CA GLY A 117 -2.15 14.27 -15.31
C GLY A 117 -2.84 15.40 -14.54
N ILE A 118 -3.91 15.07 -13.81
CA ILE A 118 -4.60 16.02 -12.93
C ILE A 118 -3.77 16.17 -11.65
N VAL A 119 -3.28 17.39 -11.39
CA VAL A 119 -2.40 17.70 -10.24
C VAL A 119 -2.97 18.88 -9.46
N SER A 120 -3.10 18.76 -8.14
CA SER A 120 -3.54 19.87 -7.26
C SER A 120 -2.42 20.87 -6.97
N TRP A 121 -2.74 22.03 -6.39
CA TRP A 121 -1.72 23.01 -5.99
C TRP A 121 -0.80 22.46 -4.88
N ILE A 122 -1.35 21.72 -3.91
CA ILE A 122 -0.59 21.04 -2.85
C ILE A 122 0.42 20.08 -3.46
N GLU A 123 -0.04 19.27 -4.40
CA GLU A 123 0.77 18.30 -5.11
C GLU A 123 1.91 18.96 -5.91
N LEU A 124 1.63 20.10 -6.57
CA LEU A 124 2.62 20.87 -7.29
C LEU A 124 3.68 21.47 -6.36
N CYS A 125 3.28 21.99 -5.19
CA CYS A 125 4.22 22.48 -4.18
C CYS A 125 5.12 21.36 -3.65
N PHE A 126 4.58 20.17 -3.36
CA PHE A 126 5.39 19.03 -2.95
C PHE A 126 6.38 18.60 -4.03
N LEU A 127 5.95 18.57 -5.30
CA LEU A 127 6.82 18.25 -6.42
C LEU A 127 7.97 19.27 -6.57
N PHE A 128 7.66 20.55 -6.45
CA PHE A 128 8.67 21.62 -6.50
C PHE A 128 9.67 21.50 -5.35
N MET A 129 9.18 21.37 -4.10
CA MET A 129 10.03 21.20 -2.92
C MET A 129 10.95 19.97 -3.04
N PHE A 130 10.41 18.85 -3.52
CA PHE A 130 11.18 17.62 -3.70
C PHE A 130 12.24 17.77 -4.80
N THR A 131 11.89 18.41 -5.91
CA THR A 131 12.84 18.70 -7.00
C THR A 131 13.96 19.63 -6.53
N ALA A 132 13.62 20.67 -5.76
CA ALA A 132 14.59 21.58 -5.15
C ALA A 132 15.53 20.83 -4.18
N LEU A 133 15.00 19.91 -3.37
CA LEU A 133 15.80 19.06 -2.49
C LEU A 133 16.80 18.19 -3.28
N LEU A 134 16.40 17.61 -4.40
CA LEU A 134 17.29 16.82 -5.25
C LEU A 134 18.39 17.68 -5.89
N ILE A 135 18.04 18.85 -6.44
CA ILE A 135 19.02 19.79 -7.02
C ILE A 135 20.02 20.25 -5.96
N TRP A 136 19.52 20.62 -4.77
CA TRP A 136 20.35 20.97 -3.62
C TRP A 136 21.29 19.83 -3.25
N SER A 137 20.76 18.61 -3.11
CA SER A 137 21.56 17.44 -2.72
C SER A 137 22.66 17.14 -3.73
N ILE A 138 22.35 17.12 -5.02
CA ILE A 138 23.34 16.92 -6.09
C ILE A 138 24.42 18.00 -6.03
N SER A 139 24.03 19.26 -5.88
CA SER A 139 24.95 20.39 -5.85
C SER A 139 25.87 20.35 -4.62
N SER A 140 25.30 20.14 -3.43
CA SER A 140 26.03 20.11 -2.17
C SER A 140 26.97 18.92 -2.08
N TYR A 141 26.52 17.71 -2.44
CA TYR A 141 27.39 16.53 -2.46
C TYR A 141 28.53 16.68 -3.46
N THR A 142 28.22 17.13 -4.69
CA THR A 142 29.26 17.32 -5.71
C THR A 142 30.29 18.35 -5.25
N HIS A 143 29.83 19.49 -4.72
CA HIS A 143 30.75 20.51 -4.21
C HIS A 143 31.61 19.98 -3.06
N GLY A 144 31.00 19.29 -2.08
CA GLY A 144 31.71 18.76 -0.92
C GLY A 144 32.74 17.68 -1.28
N MET A 145 32.34 16.71 -2.11
CA MET A 145 33.16 15.55 -2.45
C MET A 145 34.22 15.84 -3.53
N VAL A 146 33.96 16.74 -4.48
CA VAL A 146 34.94 17.08 -5.52
C VAL A 146 36.01 18.04 -4.98
N LYS A 147 35.64 18.93 -4.05
CA LYS A 147 36.58 19.90 -3.45
C LYS A 147 37.71 19.23 -2.67
N THR A 148 37.48 18.04 -2.10
CA THR A 148 38.50 17.28 -1.35
C THR A 148 39.48 16.53 -2.27
N ILE A 149 39.23 16.47 -3.58
CA ILE A 149 40.07 15.75 -4.53
C ILE A 149 41.13 16.69 -5.09
N THR A 150 42.34 16.61 -4.55
CA THR A 150 43.53 17.30 -5.04
C THR A 150 44.43 16.33 -5.80
N ARG A 151 45.45 16.84 -6.50
CA ARG A 151 46.47 15.98 -7.13
C ARG A 151 47.17 15.07 -6.11
N GLN A 152 47.36 15.57 -4.88
CA GLN A 152 47.98 14.80 -3.79
C GLN A 152 47.08 13.67 -3.31
N SER A 153 45.77 13.90 -3.09
CA SER A 153 44.87 12.83 -2.66
C SER A 153 44.65 11.78 -3.74
N ALA A 154 44.59 12.18 -5.01
CA ALA A 154 44.56 11.25 -6.14
C ALA A 154 45.84 10.38 -6.21
N ALA A 155 47.02 10.99 -6.01
CA ALA A 155 48.28 10.27 -5.97
C ALA A 155 48.37 9.29 -4.79
N MET A 156 47.86 9.65 -3.60
CA MET A 156 47.77 8.75 -2.45
C MET A 156 46.89 7.52 -2.71
N MET A 157 45.83 7.68 -3.51
CA MET A 157 44.97 6.57 -3.94
C MET A 157 45.53 5.78 -5.14
N GLY A 158 46.67 6.20 -5.70
CA GLY A 158 47.27 5.57 -6.89
C GLY A 158 46.47 5.79 -8.18
N VAL A 159 45.60 6.80 -8.24
CA VAL A 159 44.69 7.05 -9.37
C VAL A 159 44.86 8.46 -9.95
N LYS A 160 44.44 8.64 -11.20
CA LYS A 160 44.35 9.94 -11.86
C LYS A 160 43.24 10.79 -11.23
N VAL A 161 43.40 12.12 -11.27
CA VAL A 161 42.41 13.06 -10.69
C VAL A 161 41.00 12.86 -11.26
N TRP A 162 40.87 12.60 -12.56
CA TRP A 162 39.56 12.39 -13.17
C TRP A 162 38.92 11.06 -12.73
N GLN A 163 39.71 10.01 -12.50
CA GLN A 163 39.24 8.72 -11.98
C GLN A 163 38.70 8.88 -10.56
N ALA A 164 39.43 9.58 -9.69
CA ALA A 164 38.97 9.91 -8.33
C ALA A 164 37.67 10.74 -8.35
N LYS A 165 37.56 11.71 -9.27
CA LYS A 165 36.32 12.49 -9.45
C LYS A 165 35.17 11.61 -9.91
N LEU A 166 35.39 10.70 -10.85
CA LEU A 166 34.38 9.75 -11.32
C LEU A 166 33.87 8.86 -10.18
N GLN A 167 34.77 8.32 -9.36
CA GLN A 167 34.42 7.50 -8.20
C GLN A 167 33.55 8.29 -7.20
N SER A 168 33.92 9.54 -6.91
CA SER A 168 33.14 10.41 -6.02
C SER A 168 31.75 10.76 -6.58
N VAL A 169 31.65 11.03 -7.89
CA VAL A 169 30.36 11.26 -8.56
C VAL A 169 29.50 9.98 -8.55
N ALA A 170 30.11 8.81 -8.76
CA ALA A 170 29.43 7.52 -8.67
C ALA A 170 28.80 7.34 -7.29
N LEU A 171 29.57 7.56 -6.21
CA LEU A 171 29.05 7.50 -4.84
C LEU A 171 27.94 8.54 -4.59
N MET A 172 28.10 9.78 -5.05
CA MET A 172 27.09 10.84 -4.95
C MET A 172 25.75 10.40 -5.55
N LEU A 173 25.77 9.76 -6.72
CA LEU A 173 24.54 9.29 -7.40
C LEU A 173 23.81 8.23 -6.57
N GLY A 174 24.53 7.34 -5.91
CA GLY A 174 23.96 6.39 -4.95
C GLY A 174 23.33 7.08 -3.74
N LEU A 175 24.03 8.06 -3.15
CA LEU A 175 23.53 8.83 -2.00
C LEU A 175 22.25 9.61 -2.33
N VAL A 176 22.20 10.27 -3.48
CA VAL A 176 20.99 11.00 -3.94
C VAL A 176 19.87 10.02 -4.32
N GLY A 177 20.20 8.89 -4.95
CA GLY A 177 19.23 7.83 -5.24
C GLY A 177 18.56 7.27 -3.98
N ASN A 178 19.29 7.20 -2.86
CA ASN A 178 18.73 6.79 -1.58
C ASN A 178 17.69 7.76 -1.01
N ILE A 179 17.82 9.06 -1.29
CA ILE A 179 16.77 10.05 -0.97
C ILE A 179 15.50 9.66 -1.71
N CYS A 180 15.58 9.43 -3.03
CA CYS A 180 14.42 9.01 -3.81
C CYS A 180 13.83 7.68 -3.33
N LEU A 181 14.68 6.70 -2.97
CA LEU A 181 14.25 5.40 -2.47
C LEU A 181 13.52 5.52 -1.12
N ALA A 182 13.96 6.42 -0.23
CA ALA A 182 13.31 6.64 1.06
C ALA A 182 11.85 7.10 0.91
N PHE A 183 11.53 7.84 -0.15
CA PHE A 183 10.17 8.29 -0.43
C PHE A 183 9.37 7.35 -1.34
N LEU A 184 10.00 6.35 -1.99
CA LEU A 184 9.41 5.52 -3.05
C LEU A 184 8.16 4.73 -2.61
N PHE A 185 8.14 4.28 -1.35
CA PHE A 185 7.09 3.39 -0.85
C PHE A 185 5.88 4.13 -0.24
N PHE A 186 6.02 5.37 0.21
CA PHE A 186 4.89 6.12 0.78
C PHE A 186 3.68 6.22 -0.16
N PRO A 187 3.83 6.53 -1.46
CA PRO A 187 2.69 6.70 -2.37
C PRO A 187 1.90 5.42 -2.65
N VAL A 188 2.48 4.24 -2.40
CA VAL A 188 1.82 2.93 -2.60
C VAL A 188 1.21 2.36 -1.32
N THR A 189 1.27 3.08 -0.20
CA THR A 189 0.65 2.67 1.07
C THR A 189 -0.84 3.05 1.14
N ARG A 190 -1.73 2.23 0.55
CA ARG A 190 -3.15 2.59 0.34
C ARG A 190 -3.92 2.89 1.63
N GLY A 191 -3.68 2.11 2.68
CA GLY A 191 -4.31 2.25 3.98
C GLY A 191 -3.58 3.21 4.94
N SER A 192 -2.50 3.87 4.48
CA SER A 192 -1.69 4.71 5.37
C SER A 192 -2.40 6.00 5.74
N SER A 193 -2.31 6.33 7.03
CA SER A 193 -2.78 7.60 7.58
C SER A 193 -2.01 8.81 7.04
N ILE A 194 -0.76 8.65 6.59
CA ILE A 194 0.08 9.75 6.10
C ILE A 194 -0.54 10.37 4.84
N LEU A 195 -0.96 9.57 3.87
CA LEU A 195 -1.57 10.08 2.64
C LEU A 195 -2.84 10.88 2.95
N GLN A 196 -3.69 10.35 3.83
CA GLN A 196 -4.96 10.99 4.21
C GLN A 196 -4.76 12.26 5.04
N LEU A 197 -3.69 12.32 5.86
CA LEU A 197 -3.36 13.51 6.66
C LEU A 197 -3.04 14.72 5.78
N PHE A 198 -2.43 14.49 4.61
CA PHE A 198 -2.15 15.53 3.61
C PHE A 198 -3.28 15.71 2.59
N GLY A 199 -4.40 15.00 2.74
CA GLY A 199 -5.53 15.05 1.81
C GLY A 199 -5.24 14.39 0.46
N LEU A 200 -4.24 13.51 0.38
CA LEU A 200 -3.89 12.76 -0.82
C LEU A 200 -4.61 11.41 -0.84
N THR A 201 -5.10 11.03 -2.02
CA THR A 201 -5.66 9.68 -2.24
C THR A 201 -4.57 8.72 -2.70
N SER A 202 -4.71 7.43 -2.41
CA SER A 202 -3.77 6.41 -2.88
C SER A 202 -3.70 6.35 -4.40
N GLU A 203 -4.84 6.50 -5.09
CA GLU A 203 -4.94 6.53 -6.55
C GLU A 203 -4.17 7.70 -7.17
N SER A 204 -4.37 8.92 -6.65
CA SER A 204 -3.64 10.10 -7.13
C SER A 204 -2.15 10.01 -6.82
N SER A 205 -1.76 9.25 -5.79
CA SER A 205 -0.38 9.16 -5.32
C SER A 205 0.48 8.20 -6.16
N VAL A 206 -0.10 7.24 -6.88
CA VAL A 206 0.67 6.27 -7.68
C VAL A 206 1.56 6.95 -8.74
N LYS A 207 1.16 8.12 -9.25
CA LYS A 207 1.99 8.90 -10.19
C LYS A 207 3.36 9.26 -9.59
N TYR A 208 3.43 9.55 -8.30
CA TYR A 208 4.68 9.84 -7.60
C TYR A 208 5.55 8.59 -7.44
N HIS A 209 4.94 7.43 -7.18
CA HIS A 209 5.68 6.17 -7.17
C HIS A 209 6.33 5.90 -8.54
N ILE A 210 5.62 6.16 -9.63
CA ILE A 210 6.16 6.03 -10.98
C ILE A 210 7.34 6.98 -11.20
N TRP A 211 7.19 8.27 -10.86
CA TRP A 211 8.27 9.27 -11.03
C TRP A 211 9.48 8.97 -10.16
N LEU A 212 9.26 8.64 -8.88
CA LEU A 212 10.32 8.23 -7.96
C LEU A 212 11.00 6.94 -8.43
N GLY A 213 10.23 5.97 -8.94
CA GLY A 213 10.76 4.75 -9.51
C GLY A 213 11.69 5.00 -10.70
N HIS A 214 11.30 5.89 -11.63
CA HIS A 214 12.19 6.33 -12.71
C HIS A 214 13.45 7.02 -12.18
N ALA A 215 13.33 7.91 -11.19
CA ALA A 215 14.46 8.63 -10.61
C ALA A 215 15.45 7.67 -9.91
N VAL A 216 14.95 6.77 -9.04
CA VAL A 216 15.76 5.76 -8.34
C VAL A 216 16.50 4.89 -9.36
N MET A 217 15.77 4.34 -10.34
CA MET A 217 16.37 3.43 -11.29
C MET A 217 17.39 4.11 -12.20
N ALA A 218 17.14 5.35 -12.64
CA ALA A 218 18.11 6.12 -13.40
C ALA A 218 19.38 6.40 -12.57
N LEU A 219 19.23 6.91 -11.34
CA LEU A 219 20.36 7.26 -10.48
C LEU A 219 21.20 6.03 -10.11
N PHE A 220 20.56 4.91 -9.75
CA PHE A 220 21.26 3.66 -9.41
C PHE A 220 21.92 3.00 -10.62
N THR A 221 21.31 3.09 -11.81
CA THR A 221 21.94 2.60 -13.04
C THR A 221 23.19 3.40 -13.37
N VAL A 222 23.13 4.74 -13.33
CA VAL A 222 24.31 5.59 -13.58
C VAL A 222 25.36 5.40 -12.49
N HIS A 223 24.96 5.27 -11.21
CA HIS A 223 25.85 4.92 -10.10
C HIS A 223 26.65 3.63 -10.39
N GLY A 224 25.97 2.54 -10.74
CA GLY A 224 26.61 1.26 -11.06
C GLY A 224 27.51 1.37 -12.29
N LEU A 225 27.04 2.00 -13.37
CA LEU A 225 27.83 2.19 -14.60
C LEU A 225 29.10 3.01 -14.36
N CYS A 226 29.04 4.09 -13.57
CA CYS A 226 30.22 4.89 -13.25
C CYS A 226 31.28 4.08 -12.47
N PHE A 227 30.86 3.21 -11.55
CA PHE A 227 31.78 2.31 -10.84
C PHE A 227 32.39 1.26 -11.77
N ILE A 228 31.59 0.66 -12.66
CA ILE A 228 32.10 -0.30 -13.66
C ILE A 228 33.13 0.36 -14.58
N ILE A 229 32.86 1.57 -15.08
CA ILE A 229 33.80 2.34 -15.91
C ILE A 229 35.08 2.63 -15.13
N PHE A 230 34.97 3.06 -13.87
CA PHE A 230 36.11 3.32 -13.01
C PHE A 230 36.98 2.07 -12.82
N TRP A 231 36.38 0.92 -12.47
CA TRP A 231 37.11 -0.33 -12.27
C TRP A 231 37.69 -0.92 -13.55
N ALA A 232 37.01 -0.73 -14.69
CA ALA A 232 37.54 -1.13 -16.00
C ALA A 232 38.82 -0.36 -16.34
N ASP A 233 38.83 0.95 -16.10
CA ASP A 233 39.96 1.82 -16.41
C ASP A 233 41.13 1.69 -15.41
N THR A 234 40.86 1.33 -14.14
CA THR A 234 41.90 1.06 -13.14
C THR A 234 42.39 -0.40 -13.14
N HIS A 235 41.88 -1.24 -14.03
CA HIS A 235 42.15 -2.69 -14.09
C HIS A 235 41.80 -3.45 -12.80
N GLN A 236 40.76 -3.01 -12.09
CA GLN A 236 40.29 -3.59 -10.83
C GLN A 236 38.91 -4.27 -10.95
N LEU A 237 38.61 -4.86 -12.11
CA LEU A 237 37.30 -5.50 -12.36
C LEU A 237 36.99 -6.67 -11.42
N SER A 238 38.00 -7.29 -10.80
CA SER A 238 37.79 -8.35 -9.81
C SER A 238 36.96 -7.89 -8.61
N ILE A 239 36.99 -6.59 -8.29
CA ILE A 239 36.22 -5.98 -7.20
C ILE A 239 34.70 -6.16 -7.39
N MET A 240 34.22 -6.29 -8.64
CA MET A 240 32.80 -6.54 -8.92
C MET A 240 32.28 -7.83 -8.28
N LEU A 241 33.15 -8.81 -8.10
CA LEU A 241 32.80 -10.13 -7.54
C LEU A 241 32.96 -10.21 -6.02
N GLU A 242 33.29 -9.09 -5.35
CA GLU A 242 33.51 -9.08 -3.91
C GLU A 242 32.19 -9.06 -3.11
N TRP A 243 32.04 -10.05 -2.23
CA TRP A 243 31.08 -10.05 -1.13
C TRP A 243 31.80 -9.74 0.18
N ASN A 244 31.96 -8.45 0.49
CA ASN A 244 32.66 -8.02 1.69
C ASN A 244 31.84 -8.29 2.97
N LYS A 245 32.50 -8.88 3.98
CA LYS A 245 31.87 -9.14 5.30
C LYS A 245 31.58 -7.86 6.07
N VAL A 246 32.40 -6.83 5.86
CA VAL A 246 32.32 -5.53 6.53
C VAL A 246 32.25 -4.45 5.45
N GLY A 247 31.33 -3.51 5.58
CA GLY A 247 31.14 -2.42 4.62
C GLY A 247 30.20 -2.78 3.48
N ILE A 248 30.50 -2.29 2.28
CA ILE A 248 29.63 -2.36 1.11
C ILE A 248 29.87 -3.68 0.37
N SER A 249 28.81 -4.46 0.16
CA SER A 249 28.86 -5.69 -0.65
C SER A 249 28.48 -5.40 -2.09
N ILE A 250 29.41 -5.54 -3.03
CA ILE A 250 29.22 -5.10 -4.42
C ILE A 250 28.33 -6.09 -5.18
N VAL A 251 28.58 -7.39 -5.03
CA VAL A 251 27.73 -8.45 -5.60
C VAL A 251 26.27 -8.28 -5.18
N ALA A 252 26.02 -7.92 -3.91
CA ALA A 252 24.66 -7.66 -3.45
C ALA A 252 24.04 -6.44 -4.16
N GLY A 253 24.81 -5.39 -4.38
CA GLY A 253 24.38 -4.22 -5.15
C GLY A 253 24.04 -4.55 -6.60
N GLU A 254 24.85 -5.39 -7.24
CA GLU A 254 24.61 -5.85 -8.62
C GLU A 254 23.32 -6.67 -8.74
N VAL A 255 23.10 -7.64 -7.85
CA VAL A 255 21.87 -8.45 -7.82
C VAL A 255 20.65 -7.55 -7.60
N SER A 256 20.75 -6.58 -6.69
CA SER A 256 19.69 -5.59 -6.47
C SER A 256 19.42 -4.77 -7.75
N LEU A 257 20.47 -4.24 -8.39
CA LEU A 257 20.34 -3.43 -9.60
C LEU A 257 19.74 -4.22 -10.77
N LEU A 258 20.15 -5.47 -10.98
CA LEU A 258 19.59 -6.34 -12.04
C LEU A 258 18.10 -6.61 -11.84
N ALA A 259 17.69 -6.92 -10.60
CA ALA A 259 16.27 -7.06 -10.25
C ALA A 259 15.51 -5.74 -10.50
N GLY A 260 16.11 -4.61 -10.10
CA GLY A 260 15.59 -3.27 -10.35
C GLY A 260 15.39 -2.97 -11.84
N ILE A 261 16.39 -3.26 -12.67
CA ILE A 261 16.34 -3.02 -14.13
C ILE A 261 15.25 -3.89 -14.77
N ALA A 262 15.13 -5.16 -14.38
CA ALA A 262 14.06 -6.05 -14.85
C ALA A 262 12.66 -5.49 -14.52
N MET A 263 12.46 -5.02 -13.28
CA MET A 263 11.23 -4.32 -12.89
C MET A 263 11.01 -3.06 -13.73
N TRP A 264 12.05 -2.26 -13.91
CA TRP A 264 11.96 -0.96 -14.58
C TRP A 264 11.60 -1.09 -16.07
N MET A 265 12.27 -2.00 -16.78
CA MET A 265 12.01 -2.27 -18.19
C MET A 265 10.56 -2.71 -18.43
N THR A 266 10.06 -3.61 -17.59
CA THR A 266 8.68 -4.10 -17.73
C THR A 266 7.62 -3.10 -17.28
N SER A 267 8.00 -2.08 -16.50
CA SER A 267 7.11 -1.01 -16.04
C SER A 267 6.83 0.06 -17.11
N PHE A 268 7.60 0.12 -18.20
CA PHE A 268 7.38 1.12 -19.25
C PHE A 268 5.96 1.02 -19.85
N PRO A 269 5.27 2.15 -20.10
CA PRO A 269 3.88 2.14 -20.57
C PRO A 269 3.66 1.35 -21.86
N ARG A 270 4.66 1.27 -22.76
CA ARG A 270 4.56 0.49 -24.00
C ARG A 270 4.51 -1.02 -23.76
N ILE A 271 5.27 -1.50 -22.77
CA ILE A 271 5.37 -2.93 -22.43
C ILE A 271 4.20 -3.32 -21.54
N ARG A 272 4.01 -2.60 -20.43
CA ARG A 272 2.92 -2.85 -19.47
C ARG A 272 1.54 -2.88 -20.12
N ARG A 273 1.26 -2.01 -21.09
CA ARG A 273 -0.06 -1.95 -21.77
C ARG A 273 -0.29 -3.12 -22.73
N LYS A 274 0.76 -3.77 -23.22
CA LYS A 274 0.68 -4.94 -24.11
C LYS A 274 0.74 -6.25 -23.33
N LEU A 275 1.65 -6.33 -22.35
CA LEU A 275 1.98 -7.52 -21.57
C LEU A 275 1.87 -7.20 -20.08
N PHE A 276 0.62 -7.08 -19.62
CA PHE A 276 0.33 -6.70 -18.25
C PHE A 276 0.79 -7.76 -17.24
N GLU A 277 0.58 -9.04 -17.53
CA GLU A 277 1.01 -10.15 -16.67
C GLU A 277 2.51 -10.19 -16.49
N LEU A 278 3.27 -9.94 -17.56
CA LEU A 278 4.73 -9.86 -17.48
C LEU A 278 5.16 -8.77 -16.51
N PHE A 279 4.67 -7.53 -16.71
CA PHE A 279 4.91 -6.43 -15.77
C PHE A 279 4.51 -6.80 -14.34
N PHE A 280 3.34 -7.40 -14.20
CA PHE A 280 2.77 -7.77 -12.94
C PHE A 280 3.71 -8.71 -12.16
N TYR A 281 4.12 -9.83 -12.74
CA TYR A 281 4.99 -10.80 -12.09
C TYR A 281 6.41 -10.28 -11.90
N THR A 282 6.99 -9.59 -12.88
CA THR A 282 8.35 -9.04 -12.75
C THR A 282 8.44 -7.97 -11.68
N HIS A 283 7.38 -7.19 -11.44
CA HIS A 283 7.40 -6.16 -10.39
C HIS A 283 7.57 -6.77 -8.98
N HIS A 284 7.29 -8.05 -8.77
CA HIS A 284 7.51 -8.75 -7.48
C HIS A 284 8.99 -8.92 -7.14
N LEU A 285 9.87 -8.77 -8.13
CA LEU A 285 11.31 -8.71 -7.91
C LEU A 285 11.71 -7.55 -6.99
N TYR A 286 10.78 -6.68 -6.57
CA TYR A 286 11.00 -5.68 -5.52
C TYR A 286 11.47 -6.33 -4.21
N VAL A 287 11.06 -7.57 -3.92
CA VAL A 287 11.51 -8.30 -2.72
C VAL A 287 13.01 -8.57 -2.81
N ILE A 288 13.47 -9.07 -3.97
CA ILE A 288 14.89 -9.31 -4.25
C ILE A 288 15.65 -7.99 -4.23
N PHE A 289 15.12 -6.96 -4.91
CA PHE A 289 15.71 -5.61 -4.93
C PHE A 289 15.96 -5.08 -3.50
N VAL A 290 14.96 -5.12 -2.62
CA VAL A 290 15.07 -4.58 -1.25
C VAL A 290 16.01 -5.43 -0.39
N VAL A 291 15.90 -6.75 -0.42
CA VAL A 291 16.75 -7.64 0.40
C VAL A 291 18.23 -7.45 0.03
N PHE A 292 18.54 -7.48 -1.26
CA PHE A 292 19.91 -7.30 -1.73
C PHE A 292 20.40 -5.86 -1.62
N PHE A 293 19.51 -4.86 -1.69
CA PHE A 293 19.86 -3.47 -1.33
C PHE A 293 20.29 -3.37 0.14
N VAL A 294 19.56 -4.02 1.05
CA VAL A 294 19.90 -4.04 2.48
C VAL A 294 21.24 -4.77 2.71
N PHE A 295 21.54 -5.84 1.97
CA PHE A 295 22.85 -6.49 2.00
C PHE A 295 23.97 -5.64 1.38
N HIS A 296 23.66 -4.82 0.38
CA HIS A 296 24.61 -3.94 -0.27
C HIS A 296 25.12 -2.84 0.67
N VAL A 297 24.21 -2.10 1.33
CA VAL A 297 24.57 -0.93 2.17
C VAL A 297 24.62 -1.23 3.67
N GLY A 298 24.11 -2.39 4.09
CA GLY A 298 23.99 -2.78 5.49
C GLY A 298 22.76 -2.17 6.20
N PHE A 299 22.26 -2.88 7.21
CA PHE A 299 21.02 -2.52 7.91
C PHE A 299 21.02 -1.11 8.51
N ASN A 300 22.15 -0.71 9.11
CA ASN A 300 22.32 0.63 9.71
C ASN A 300 21.96 1.74 8.71
N TYR A 301 22.49 1.65 7.49
CA TYR A 301 22.26 2.67 6.47
C TYR A 301 20.85 2.53 5.85
N SER A 302 20.35 1.30 5.68
CA SER A 302 18.99 1.06 5.20
C SER A 302 17.90 1.65 6.10
N CYS A 303 18.16 1.89 7.39
CA CYS A 303 17.24 2.56 8.32
C CYS A 303 16.75 3.93 7.81
N ILE A 304 17.49 4.60 6.92
CA ILE A 304 17.06 5.85 6.27
C ILE A 304 15.80 5.64 5.42
N THR A 305 15.74 4.52 4.68
CA THR A 305 14.63 4.15 3.78
C THR A 305 13.50 3.38 4.47
N LEU A 306 13.75 2.95 5.71
CA LEU A 306 12.87 2.07 6.46
C LEU A 306 11.45 2.58 6.70
N PRO A 307 11.17 3.87 7.02
CA PRO A 307 9.80 4.27 7.38
C PRO A 307 8.78 4.04 6.25
N GLY A 308 9.12 4.35 5.00
CA GLY A 308 8.25 4.10 3.86
C GLY A 308 8.03 2.60 3.63
N PHE A 309 9.11 1.81 3.67
CA PHE A 309 9.05 0.37 3.51
C PHE A 309 8.28 -0.33 4.65
N TYR A 310 8.46 0.14 5.88
CA TYR A 310 7.80 -0.39 7.08
C TYR A 310 6.28 -0.23 6.99
N LEU A 311 5.81 0.96 6.61
CA LEU A 311 4.38 1.21 6.39
C LEU A 311 3.83 0.38 5.23
N PHE A 312 4.62 0.21 4.16
CA PHE A 312 4.24 -0.66 3.04
C PHE A 312 4.10 -2.13 3.45
N LEU A 313 4.98 -2.65 4.30
CA LEU A 313 4.88 -4.02 4.81
C LEU A 313 3.63 -4.21 5.68
N ILE A 314 3.33 -3.28 6.59
CA ILE A 314 2.09 -3.32 7.40
C ILE A 314 0.87 -3.32 6.49
N ASP A 315 0.82 -2.39 5.54
CA ASP A 315 -0.28 -2.20 4.61
C ASP A 315 -0.49 -3.45 3.72
N ARG A 316 0.60 -4.04 3.22
CA ARG A 316 0.58 -5.30 2.46
C ARG A 316 0.09 -6.47 3.31
N TYR A 317 0.61 -6.62 4.52
CA TYR A 317 0.28 -7.75 5.38
C TYR A 317 -1.16 -7.68 5.91
N LEU A 318 -1.66 -6.48 6.24
CA LEU A 318 -3.06 -6.31 6.62
C LEU A 318 -4.02 -6.67 5.49
N ARG A 319 -3.70 -6.28 4.25
CA ARG A 319 -4.48 -6.71 3.07
C ARG A 319 -4.44 -8.22 2.88
N PHE A 320 -3.29 -8.86 3.11
CA PHE A 320 -3.20 -10.31 3.08
C PHE A 320 -4.14 -10.95 4.11
N LEU A 321 -4.18 -10.46 5.36
CA LEU A 321 -5.09 -10.98 6.39
C LEU A 321 -6.57 -10.76 6.01
N GLN A 322 -6.90 -9.59 5.47
CA GLN A 322 -8.26 -9.27 5.00
C GLN A 322 -8.71 -10.15 3.82
N SER A 323 -7.78 -10.50 2.94
CA SER A 323 -8.04 -11.35 1.76
C SER A 323 -8.46 -12.78 2.12
N GLN A 324 -8.26 -13.19 3.38
CA GLN A 324 -8.66 -14.52 3.88
C GLN A 324 -10.16 -14.60 4.22
N GLU A 325 -10.90 -13.49 4.17
CA GLU A 325 -12.36 -13.51 4.40
C GLU A 325 -13.09 -14.00 3.15
N CYS A 326 -13.57 -15.25 3.19
CA CYS A 326 -14.45 -15.80 2.15
C CYS A 326 -15.89 -15.31 2.36
N VAL A 327 -16.53 -14.88 1.28
CA VAL A 327 -17.92 -14.41 1.29
C VAL A 327 -18.76 -15.29 0.39
N CYS A 328 -19.95 -15.71 0.86
CA CYS A 328 -20.84 -16.56 0.08
C CYS A 328 -21.56 -15.75 -1.01
N LEU A 329 -21.56 -16.27 -2.24
CA LEU A 329 -22.35 -15.72 -3.34
C LEU A 329 -23.80 -16.21 -3.18
N VAL A 330 -24.73 -15.29 -2.98
CA VAL A 330 -26.16 -15.56 -2.79
C VAL A 330 -26.88 -15.69 -4.13
N SER A 331 -26.59 -14.80 -5.09
CA SER A 331 -27.15 -14.91 -6.44
C SER A 331 -26.29 -14.20 -7.48
N ALA A 332 -26.41 -14.63 -8.73
CA ALA A 332 -25.80 -13.99 -9.89
C ALA A 332 -26.87 -13.81 -10.97
N ARG A 333 -26.97 -12.61 -11.54
CA ARG A 333 -27.93 -12.27 -12.59
C ARG A 333 -27.20 -11.60 -13.76
N VAL A 334 -27.51 -12.03 -14.98
CA VAL A 334 -27.08 -11.31 -16.19
C VAL A 334 -28.13 -10.26 -16.52
N LEU A 335 -27.71 -9.01 -16.60
CA LEU A 335 -28.55 -7.87 -16.97
C LEU A 335 -28.60 -7.74 -18.50
N PRO A 336 -29.70 -7.20 -19.08
CA PRO A 336 -29.89 -7.05 -20.53
C PRO A 336 -28.78 -6.25 -21.25
N CYS A 337 -27.98 -5.49 -20.50
CA CYS A 337 -26.87 -4.68 -21.00
C CYS A 337 -25.50 -5.40 -20.93
N GLN A 338 -25.48 -6.73 -20.97
CA GLN A 338 -24.27 -7.58 -20.86
C GLN A 338 -23.45 -7.34 -19.56
N ALA A 339 -24.11 -6.85 -18.52
CA ALA A 339 -23.52 -6.70 -17.20
C ALA A 339 -23.90 -7.88 -16.31
N VAL A 340 -23.02 -8.27 -15.39
CA VAL A 340 -23.30 -9.33 -14.42
C VAL A 340 -23.47 -8.67 -13.06
N GLU A 341 -24.64 -8.83 -12.47
CA GLU A 341 -24.93 -8.49 -11.08
C GLU A 341 -24.60 -9.70 -10.20
N LEU A 342 -23.74 -9.51 -9.21
CA LEU A 342 -23.39 -10.50 -8.20
C LEU A 342 -23.85 -10.00 -6.83
N ASN A 343 -24.61 -10.82 -6.13
CA ASN A 343 -25.12 -10.55 -4.80
C ASN A 343 -24.45 -11.46 -3.79
N PHE A 344 -23.74 -10.89 -2.83
CA PHE A 344 -23.00 -11.58 -1.79
C PHE A 344 -23.73 -11.48 -0.45
N SER A 345 -23.52 -12.48 0.41
CA SER A 345 -24.01 -12.48 1.79
C SER A 345 -23.23 -11.46 2.59
N LYS A 346 -23.90 -10.48 3.18
CA LYS A 346 -23.26 -9.40 3.94
C LYS A 346 -23.24 -9.75 5.43
N SER A 347 -22.09 -9.57 6.07
CA SER A 347 -22.02 -9.66 7.54
C SER A 347 -22.69 -8.42 8.18
N PRO A 348 -23.49 -8.57 9.26
CA PRO A 348 -24.26 -7.46 9.85
C PRO A 348 -23.43 -6.23 10.26
N GLY A 349 -22.14 -6.42 10.53
CA GLY A 349 -21.20 -5.36 10.91
C GLY A 349 -20.54 -4.60 9.74
N LEU A 350 -20.75 -5.01 8.48
CA LEU A 350 -20.13 -4.36 7.33
C LEU A 350 -20.97 -3.17 6.85
N ARG A 351 -20.51 -1.94 7.14
CA ARG A 351 -21.10 -0.70 6.63
C ARG A 351 -20.32 -0.18 5.42
N TYR A 352 -21.03 0.18 4.37
CA TYR A 352 -20.46 0.68 3.12
C TYR A 352 -21.42 1.67 2.46
N ASN A 353 -20.87 2.68 1.79
CA ASN A 353 -21.68 3.61 1.02
C ASN A 353 -21.84 3.10 -0.41
N PRO A 354 -22.97 3.38 -1.09
CA PRO A 354 -23.08 3.21 -2.53
C PRO A 354 -21.89 3.88 -3.22
N THR A 355 -21.37 3.31 -4.31
CA THR A 355 -20.15 3.75 -5.03
C THR A 355 -18.81 3.44 -4.36
N SER A 356 -18.80 2.86 -3.15
CA SER A 356 -17.59 2.23 -2.63
C SER A 356 -17.17 1.05 -3.51
N SER A 357 -15.90 0.67 -3.46
CA SER A 357 -15.44 -0.52 -4.15
C SER A 357 -15.19 -1.69 -3.22
N VAL A 358 -15.13 -2.87 -3.82
CA VAL A 358 -14.69 -4.10 -3.18
C VAL A 358 -13.81 -4.88 -4.15
N PHE A 359 -12.81 -5.58 -3.61
CA PHE A 359 -11.94 -6.46 -4.38
C PHE A 359 -12.45 -7.90 -4.22
N ILE A 360 -12.58 -8.60 -5.33
CA ILE A 360 -13.04 -9.99 -5.35
C ILE A 360 -12.00 -10.83 -6.08
N ASN A 361 -11.61 -11.93 -5.44
CA ASN A 361 -10.89 -13.02 -6.09
C ASN A 361 -11.88 -14.14 -6.43
N VAL A 362 -11.78 -14.67 -7.64
CA VAL A 362 -12.54 -15.83 -8.10
C VAL A 362 -11.54 -16.96 -8.37
N PRO A 363 -11.29 -17.85 -7.38
CA PRO A 363 -10.22 -18.83 -7.45
C PRO A 363 -10.32 -19.81 -8.62
N SER A 364 -11.54 -20.00 -9.18
CA SER A 364 -11.78 -20.84 -10.35
C SER A 364 -11.28 -20.24 -11.66
N ILE A 365 -11.05 -18.91 -11.72
CA ILE A 365 -10.53 -18.21 -12.89
C ILE A 365 -9.05 -17.89 -12.69
N SER A 366 -8.71 -17.35 -11.51
CA SER A 366 -7.34 -17.08 -11.14
C SER A 366 -7.20 -17.17 -9.63
N LYS A 367 -6.27 -18.00 -9.16
CA LYS A 367 -6.00 -18.18 -7.73
C LYS A 367 -5.47 -16.89 -7.08
N LEU A 368 -4.81 -16.04 -7.87
CA LEU A 368 -4.03 -14.91 -7.37
C LEU A 368 -4.69 -13.56 -7.68
N GLN A 369 -5.54 -13.48 -8.72
CA GLN A 369 -6.07 -12.20 -9.19
C GLN A 369 -7.25 -11.69 -8.37
N TRP A 370 -7.04 -10.52 -7.78
CA TRP A 370 -8.06 -9.72 -7.12
C TRP A 370 -8.54 -8.63 -8.08
N HIS A 371 -9.85 -8.62 -8.35
CA HIS A 371 -10.46 -7.69 -9.28
C HIS A 371 -11.28 -6.64 -8.52
N PRO A 372 -11.04 -5.35 -8.79
CA PRO A 372 -11.85 -4.29 -8.21
C PRO A 372 -13.23 -4.20 -8.86
N PHE A 373 -14.29 -4.09 -8.05
CA PHE A 373 -15.65 -3.83 -8.51
C PHE A 373 -16.35 -2.77 -7.66
N THR A 374 -17.25 -1.98 -8.27
CA THR A 374 -18.02 -0.96 -7.56
C THR A 374 -19.30 -1.56 -6.99
N VAL A 375 -19.57 -1.26 -5.71
CA VAL A 375 -20.77 -1.67 -5.00
C VAL A 375 -21.95 -0.82 -5.46
N SER A 376 -23.01 -1.49 -5.91
CA SER A 376 -24.27 -0.86 -6.34
C SER A 376 -25.31 -0.78 -5.22
N SER A 377 -25.21 -1.63 -4.19
CA SER A 377 -26.14 -1.65 -3.06
C SER A 377 -25.85 -0.55 -2.03
N ASN A 378 -26.81 -0.35 -1.11
CA ASN A 378 -26.67 0.57 0.03
C ASN A 378 -26.77 -0.22 1.34
N SER A 379 -25.77 -0.10 2.22
CA SER A 379 -25.74 -0.87 3.46
C SER A 379 -26.89 -0.58 4.43
N ASN A 380 -27.55 0.57 4.30
CA ASN A 380 -28.69 0.98 5.15
C ASN A 380 -30.04 0.46 4.64
N MET A 381 -30.17 0.21 3.32
CA MET A 381 -31.41 -0.32 2.73
C MET A 381 -31.37 -1.84 2.59
N GLU A 382 -30.17 -2.41 2.39
CA GLU A 382 -29.95 -3.85 2.22
C GLU A 382 -29.03 -4.37 3.36
N PRO A 383 -29.60 -4.78 4.51
CA PRO A 383 -28.83 -5.17 5.68
C PRO A 383 -28.07 -6.49 5.49
N GLU A 384 -28.59 -7.41 4.67
CA GLU A 384 -28.08 -8.78 4.51
C GLU A 384 -27.39 -9.06 3.17
N LYS A 385 -27.44 -8.12 2.23
CA LYS A 385 -26.91 -8.31 0.85
C LYS A 385 -25.91 -7.22 0.47
N LEU A 386 -24.91 -7.62 -0.30
CA LEU A 386 -23.96 -6.75 -0.97
C LEU A 386 -24.07 -7.03 -2.47
N SER A 387 -24.57 -6.05 -3.22
CA SER A 387 -24.84 -6.17 -4.65
C SER A 387 -23.78 -5.41 -5.42
N ILE A 388 -23.24 -6.05 -6.46
CA ILE A 388 -22.13 -5.55 -7.26
C ILE A 388 -22.48 -5.75 -8.71
N VAL A 389 -22.39 -4.68 -9.51
CA VAL A 389 -22.65 -4.73 -10.95
C VAL A 389 -21.32 -4.66 -11.69
N ILE A 390 -20.98 -5.73 -12.39
CA ILE A 390 -19.81 -5.83 -13.23
C ILE A 390 -20.11 -5.12 -14.57
N LYS A 391 -19.64 -3.88 -14.70
CA LYS A 391 -19.43 -3.17 -15.97
C LYS A 391 -18.00 -2.62 -16.03
N LYS A 392 -17.40 -2.53 -17.23
CA LYS A 392 -16.06 -1.95 -17.44
C LYS A 392 -16.02 -0.49 -16.96
N ARG A 393 -15.43 -0.20 -15.78
CA ARG A 393 -14.79 1.08 -15.36
C ARG A 393 -14.25 1.05 -13.91
N PRO A 394 -13.36 1.99 -13.53
CA PRO A 394 -12.43 1.86 -12.39
C PRO A 394 -13.05 2.24 -11.02
N VAL A 395 -12.28 1.97 -9.97
CA VAL A 395 -12.70 1.67 -8.59
C VAL A 395 -11.80 2.36 -7.56
N SER A 396 -12.40 2.82 -6.45
CA SER A 396 -11.73 3.43 -5.30
C SER A 396 -12.10 2.84 -3.92
N ALA A 397 -11.11 2.89 -3.01
CA ALA A 397 -10.77 1.99 -1.90
C ALA A 397 -11.82 1.41 -0.91
N VAL A 398 -11.49 0.20 -0.45
CA VAL A 398 -12.01 -0.58 0.69
C VAL A 398 -11.32 -0.13 1.98
N LEU A 399 -12.06 0.44 2.94
CA LEU A 399 -11.85 0.17 4.38
C LEU A 399 -12.94 0.80 5.27
N GLY A 400 -13.55 -0.04 6.09
CA GLY A 400 -14.66 0.30 6.98
C GLY A 400 -14.31 1.09 8.24
N GLN A 401 -15.36 1.45 8.99
CA GLN A 401 -15.47 2.65 9.82
C GLN A 401 -14.63 2.73 11.13
N ASN A 402 -13.92 1.70 11.59
CA ASN A 402 -13.17 1.70 12.88
C ASN A 402 -11.67 1.36 12.78
N ASN A 403 -11.07 1.47 11.60
CA ASN A 403 -9.72 0.94 11.33
C ASN A 403 -8.55 1.76 11.91
N TRP A 404 -8.72 3.07 12.13
CA TRP A 404 -7.58 3.97 12.38
C TRP A 404 -6.86 3.71 13.70
N LEU A 405 -7.57 3.51 14.81
CA LEU A 405 -6.91 3.22 16.10
C LEU A 405 -6.23 1.85 16.09
N CYS A 406 -6.83 0.85 15.43
CA CYS A 406 -6.21 -0.46 15.27
C CYS A 406 -4.93 -0.37 14.43
N LEU A 407 -4.96 0.37 13.33
CA LEU A 407 -3.79 0.62 12.50
C LEU A 407 -2.69 1.36 13.28
N GLY A 408 -3.06 2.41 14.02
CA GLY A 408 -2.14 3.14 14.89
C GLY A 408 -1.50 2.24 15.95
N ALA A 409 -2.30 1.37 16.59
CA ALA A 409 -1.83 0.39 17.57
C ALA A 409 -0.91 -0.66 16.95
N ILE A 410 -1.18 -1.14 15.74
CA ILE A 410 -0.28 -2.06 15.01
C ILE A 410 1.05 -1.37 14.72
N ILE A 411 1.04 -0.13 14.22
CA ILE A 411 2.27 0.60 13.91
C ILE A 411 3.10 0.81 15.19
N THR A 412 2.50 1.27 16.30
CA THR A 412 3.23 1.49 17.56
C THR A 412 3.71 0.19 18.19
N SER A 413 2.84 -0.81 18.32
CA SER A 413 3.19 -2.08 18.98
C SER A 413 4.22 -2.88 18.17
N SER A 414 4.10 -2.93 16.84
CA SER A 414 5.10 -3.58 15.98
C SER A 414 6.46 -2.90 16.09
N PHE A 415 6.49 -1.57 16.14
CA PHE A 415 7.74 -0.82 16.23
C PHE A 415 8.39 -0.99 17.60
N ILE A 416 7.62 -0.98 18.69
CA ILE A 416 8.13 -1.26 20.04
C ILE A 416 8.65 -2.69 20.13
N MET A 417 7.91 -3.69 19.64
CA MET A 417 8.36 -5.08 19.55
C MET A 417 9.68 -5.20 18.79
N PHE A 418 9.77 -4.54 17.63
CA PHE A 418 10.99 -4.52 16.82
C PHE A 418 12.17 -3.89 17.57
N LEU A 419 11.97 -2.76 18.27
CA LEU A 419 13.00 -2.12 19.08
C LEU A 419 13.47 -3.02 20.24
N LEU A 420 12.55 -3.73 20.90
CA LEU A 420 12.91 -4.66 21.97
C LEU A 420 13.71 -5.86 21.43
N LEU A 421 13.25 -6.47 20.34
CA LEU A 421 13.93 -7.61 19.72
C LEU A 421 15.32 -7.23 19.20
N ILE A 422 15.47 -6.07 18.57
CA ILE A 422 16.78 -5.62 18.09
C ILE A 422 17.71 -5.23 19.24
N ALA A 423 17.16 -4.69 20.34
CA ALA A 423 17.93 -4.41 21.55
C ALA A 423 18.45 -5.70 22.21
N ILE A 424 17.63 -6.75 22.25
CA ILE A 424 18.02 -8.07 22.74
C ILE A 424 19.08 -8.68 21.82
N LEU A 425 18.85 -8.69 20.50
CA LEU A 425 19.80 -9.21 19.53
C LEU A 425 21.17 -8.51 19.66
N ASN A 426 21.17 -7.19 19.70
CA ASN A 426 22.40 -6.43 19.83
C ASN A 426 23.10 -6.68 21.17
N ARG A 427 22.36 -6.65 22.29
CA ARG A 427 22.96 -6.78 23.61
C ARG A 427 23.53 -8.17 23.89
N TYR A 428 22.84 -9.23 23.45
CA TYR A 428 23.16 -10.60 23.84
C TYR A 428 23.85 -11.42 22.75
N TYR A 429 23.66 -11.09 21.46
CA TYR A 429 24.31 -11.82 20.36
C TYR A 429 25.45 -11.00 19.74
N ILE A 430 25.18 -9.75 19.32
CA ILE A 430 26.15 -8.98 18.53
C ILE A 430 27.24 -8.35 19.42
N TYR A 431 26.86 -7.69 20.51
CA TYR A 431 27.77 -6.93 21.36
C TYR A 431 28.87 -7.79 22.03
N PRO A 432 28.59 -9.00 22.56
CA PRO A 432 29.64 -9.84 23.14
C PRO A 432 30.69 -10.30 22.13
N ILE A 433 30.33 -10.37 20.85
CA ILE A 433 31.23 -10.80 19.77
C ILE A 433 31.98 -9.59 19.20
N ASP A 434 31.24 -8.53 18.88
CA ASP A 434 31.71 -7.44 18.04
C ASP A 434 32.10 -6.18 18.84
N HIS A 435 31.63 -6.04 20.08
CA HIS A 435 31.87 -4.88 20.96
C HIS A 435 31.56 -3.53 20.29
N ASN A 436 30.57 -3.50 19.39
CA ASN A 436 30.23 -2.35 18.53
C ASN A 436 31.37 -1.86 17.60
N THR A 437 32.39 -2.68 17.33
CA THR A 437 33.48 -2.34 16.39
C THR A 437 33.02 -2.39 14.93
N GLY A 438 31.99 -3.18 14.63
CA GLY A 438 31.46 -3.41 13.30
C GLY A 438 32.38 -4.25 12.41
N MET A 439 33.46 -4.83 12.93
CA MET A 439 34.49 -5.47 12.12
C MET A 439 34.49 -7.00 12.19
N ILE A 440 33.77 -7.60 13.14
CA ILE A 440 33.84 -9.03 13.42
C ILE A 440 32.59 -9.73 12.89
N SER A 441 31.41 -9.18 13.19
CA SER A 441 30.14 -9.74 12.71
C SER A 441 29.84 -9.33 11.28
N SER A 442 29.46 -10.28 10.43
CA SER A 442 29.12 -10.01 9.02
C SER A 442 27.93 -9.04 8.92
N TYR A 443 28.07 -8.00 8.11
CA TYR A 443 27.02 -7.02 7.84
C TYR A 443 25.77 -7.69 7.23
N SER A 444 25.96 -8.65 6.32
CA SER A 444 24.85 -9.37 5.69
C SER A 444 24.08 -10.22 6.69
N GLU A 445 24.77 -10.89 7.63
CA GLU A 445 24.13 -11.67 8.70
C GLU A 445 23.32 -10.77 9.64
N ARG A 446 23.92 -9.68 10.12
CA ARG A 446 23.23 -8.68 10.96
C ARG A 446 22.00 -8.11 10.27
N ALA A 447 22.11 -7.87 8.97
CA ALA A 447 21.03 -7.34 8.18
C ALA A 447 19.91 -8.37 7.95
N ALA A 448 20.25 -9.63 7.70
CA ALA A 448 19.29 -10.73 7.57
C ALA A 448 18.49 -10.91 8.88
N LEU A 449 19.18 -10.97 10.03
CA LEU A 449 18.54 -11.07 11.34
C LEU A 449 17.64 -9.87 11.63
N SER A 450 18.10 -8.65 11.34
CA SER A 450 17.30 -7.44 11.58
C SER A 450 16.04 -7.38 10.69
N MET A 451 16.14 -7.79 9.43
CA MET A 451 14.99 -7.92 8.53
C MET A 451 14.00 -8.98 9.03
N LEU A 452 14.50 -10.13 9.49
CA LEU A 452 13.67 -11.19 10.05
C LEU A 452 12.88 -10.70 11.28
N LEU A 453 13.56 -10.05 12.24
CA LEU A 453 12.92 -9.51 13.44
C LEU A 453 11.87 -8.44 13.10
N LEU A 454 12.11 -7.62 12.08
CA LEU A 454 11.15 -6.65 11.58
C LEU A 454 9.89 -7.34 11.02
N CYS A 455 10.06 -8.34 10.15
CA CYS A 455 8.96 -9.10 9.58
C CYS A 455 8.15 -9.84 10.67
N VAL A 456 8.82 -10.46 11.64
CA VAL A 456 8.18 -11.14 12.77
C VAL A 456 7.37 -10.15 13.63
N SER A 457 7.93 -8.97 13.91
CA SER A 457 7.25 -7.94 14.72
C SER A 457 5.97 -7.45 14.06
N ILE A 458 6.00 -7.19 12.74
CA ILE A 458 4.83 -6.79 11.97
C ILE A 458 3.82 -7.95 11.90
N GLY A 459 4.28 -9.15 11.57
CA GLY A 459 3.44 -10.33 11.40
C GLY A 459 2.64 -10.68 12.66
N VAL A 460 3.32 -10.74 13.81
CA VAL A 460 2.71 -11.08 15.10
C VAL A 460 1.67 -10.04 15.53
N THR A 461 2.03 -8.76 15.49
CA THR A 461 1.15 -7.68 15.97
C THR A 461 -0.06 -7.46 15.07
N ALA A 462 0.11 -7.50 13.75
CA ALA A 462 -0.99 -7.37 12.81
C ALA A 462 -1.94 -8.59 12.86
N SER A 463 -1.40 -9.82 12.98
CA SER A 463 -2.23 -11.02 13.17
C SER A 463 -3.01 -10.97 14.49
N ALA A 464 -2.37 -10.58 15.60
CA ALA A 464 -3.03 -10.44 16.88
C ALA A 464 -4.16 -9.40 16.84
N ALA A 465 -3.91 -8.24 16.24
CA ALA A 465 -4.92 -7.19 16.07
C ALA A 465 -6.08 -7.63 15.16
N PHE A 466 -5.78 -8.36 14.08
CA PHE A 466 -6.80 -8.89 13.17
C PHE A 466 -7.70 -9.91 13.86
N VAL A 467 -7.13 -10.88 14.58
CA VAL A 467 -7.88 -11.88 15.36
C VAL A 467 -8.70 -11.21 16.47
N TRP A 468 -8.13 -10.22 17.16
CA TRP A 468 -8.84 -9.44 18.18
C TRP A 468 -10.07 -8.74 17.60
N ASN A 469 -9.91 -8.05 16.46
CA ASN A 469 -11.01 -7.37 15.79
C ASN A 469 -12.11 -8.34 15.33
N LYS A 470 -11.72 -9.52 14.85
CA LYS A 470 -12.68 -10.57 14.48
C LYS A 470 -13.48 -11.04 15.70
N LYS A 471 -12.82 -11.30 16.84
CA LYS A 471 -13.49 -11.70 18.09
C LYS A 471 -14.45 -10.62 18.62
N GLN A 472 -14.06 -9.34 18.56
CA GLN A 472 -14.92 -8.23 18.98
C GLN A 472 -16.19 -8.14 18.12
N LYS A 473 -16.05 -8.23 16.79
CA LYS A 473 -17.21 -8.25 15.87
C LYS A 473 -18.17 -9.40 16.15
N VAL A 474 -17.66 -10.60 16.42
CA VAL A 474 -18.49 -11.76 16.77
C VAL A 474 -19.24 -11.50 18.08
N LYS A 475 -18.57 -10.95 19.10
CA LYS A 475 -19.20 -10.61 20.38
C LYS A 475 -20.31 -9.55 20.21
N GLU A 476 -20.08 -8.52 19.39
CA GLU A 476 -21.09 -7.51 19.05
C GLU A 476 -22.29 -8.13 18.32
N MET A 477 -22.07 -9.04 17.35
CA MET A 477 -23.15 -9.75 16.65
C MET A 477 -23.99 -10.62 17.58
N VAL A 478 -23.35 -11.37 18.49
CA VAL A 478 -24.05 -12.20 19.50
C VAL A 478 -24.88 -11.31 20.43
N GLN A 479 -24.36 -10.15 20.82
CA GLN A 479 -25.09 -9.22 21.67
C GLN A 479 -26.31 -8.59 20.96
N ILE A 480 -26.19 -8.28 19.67
CA ILE A 480 -27.32 -7.78 18.86
C ILE A 480 -28.39 -8.89 18.74
N GLN A 481 -27.98 -10.11 18.39
CA GLN A 481 -28.90 -11.24 18.25
C GLN A 481 -29.65 -11.56 19.56
N ASN A 482 -28.97 -11.46 20.72
CA ASN A 482 -29.62 -11.69 22.02
C ASN A 482 -30.57 -10.56 22.44
N ASN A 483 -30.38 -9.34 21.94
CA ASN A 483 -31.25 -8.20 22.24
C ASN A 483 -32.49 -8.13 21.32
N ASP A 484 -32.45 -8.79 20.16
CA ASP A 484 -33.56 -8.86 19.20
C ASP A 484 -34.54 -10.01 19.50
N ILE A 485 -34.32 -10.79 20.57
CA ILE A 485 -35.29 -11.77 21.09
C ILE A 485 -36.34 -11.01 21.92
N PRO A 486 -37.64 -11.02 21.53
CA PRO A 486 -38.68 -10.36 22.32
C PRO A 486 -38.79 -10.99 23.69
N THR A 487 -38.80 -10.18 24.74
CA THR A 487 -39.14 -10.56 26.10
C THR A 487 -40.49 -11.30 26.09
N PRO A 488 -40.60 -12.53 26.63
CA PRO A 488 -41.88 -13.21 26.72
C PRO A 488 -42.77 -12.45 27.70
N THR A 489 -43.79 -11.77 27.17
CA THR A 489 -44.86 -11.16 27.93
C THR A 489 -45.80 -12.24 28.43
N THR A 490 -45.47 -12.91 29.53
CA THR A 490 -46.46 -13.57 30.41
C THR A 490 -45.79 -14.00 31.72
N SER A 491 -46.23 -13.42 32.82
CA SER A 491 -46.18 -14.06 34.14
C SER A 491 -46.97 -15.37 34.09
N PRO A 492 -46.48 -16.44 34.73
CA PRO A 492 -47.08 -16.84 35.99
C PRO A 492 -46.04 -17.20 37.06
N GLY A 493 -46.50 -17.20 38.31
CA GLY A 493 -45.67 -17.22 39.50
C GLY A 493 -45.07 -18.58 39.90
N THR A 494 -44.16 -18.45 40.87
CA THR A 494 -43.81 -19.39 41.94
C THR A 494 -43.33 -20.80 41.55
N GLY A 495 -42.03 -21.04 41.75
CA GLY A 495 -41.55 -22.29 42.35
C GLY A 495 -40.30 -22.91 41.74
N SER A 496 -39.27 -23.04 42.58
CA SER A 496 -38.22 -24.07 42.56
C SER A 496 -36.93 -23.82 41.76
N TRP A 497 -35.88 -23.52 42.53
CA TRP A 497 -34.47 -23.85 42.29
C TRP A 497 -34.29 -25.30 41.81
N PHE A 498 -33.44 -25.54 40.81
CA PHE A 498 -32.25 -26.41 40.92
C PHE A 498 -31.32 -26.27 39.70
N ASN A 499 -30.06 -26.60 39.96
CA ASN A 499 -28.82 -26.26 39.26
C ASN A 499 -28.59 -26.89 37.86
N ASN A 500 -27.96 -26.07 36.99
CA ASN A 500 -26.75 -26.29 36.19
C ASN A 500 -26.36 -27.66 35.59
N ALA A 501 -25.82 -27.53 34.36
CA ALA A 501 -24.90 -28.39 33.60
C ALA A 501 -25.53 -29.51 32.74
N ASP A 502 -25.60 -29.30 31.42
CA ASP A 502 -24.61 -29.88 30.49
C ASP A 502 -24.82 -29.42 29.03
N ILE A 503 -23.68 -29.14 28.40
CA ILE A 503 -23.47 -28.64 27.05
C ILE A 503 -23.06 -29.82 26.16
N GLU A 504 -23.76 -29.92 25.02
CA GLU A 504 -23.35 -30.46 23.72
C GLU A 504 -22.98 -31.95 23.55
N LEU A 505 -23.83 -32.65 22.80
CA LEU A 505 -23.39 -33.59 21.76
C LEU A 505 -24.36 -33.58 20.57
N GLU A 506 -23.79 -33.23 19.40
CA GLU A 506 -24.11 -33.62 18.02
C GLU A 506 -25.53 -34.06 17.63
N SER A 507 -26.08 -33.42 16.58
CA SER A 507 -26.53 -34.15 15.37
C SER A 507 -27.01 -33.20 14.27
N LEU A 508 -26.42 -33.34 13.08
CA LEU A 508 -27.05 -33.00 11.81
C LEU A 508 -28.41 -33.73 11.70
N PRO A 509 -29.34 -33.20 10.89
CA PRO A 509 -29.67 -34.02 9.72
C PRO A 509 -29.81 -33.23 8.41
N PHE A 510 -29.29 -33.87 7.37
CA PHE A 510 -29.67 -33.75 5.97
C PHE A 510 -31.13 -34.25 5.83
N GLN A 511 -32.04 -33.51 5.17
CA GLN A 511 -32.96 -34.03 4.13
C GLN A 511 -34.01 -33.00 3.62
N THR A 512 -33.92 -32.75 2.31
CA THR A 512 -34.99 -32.67 1.29
C THR A 512 -36.29 -31.88 1.51
N PHE A 513 -36.49 -30.87 0.65
CA PHE A 513 -37.79 -30.64 0.00
C PHE A 513 -37.59 -30.34 -1.48
N THR A 514 -37.89 -31.33 -2.32
CA THR A 514 -38.13 -31.16 -3.76
C THR A 514 -39.61 -30.91 -3.98
N ARG A 515 -40.01 -29.78 -4.57
CA ARG A 515 -41.17 -29.74 -5.45
C ARG A 515 -40.97 -28.75 -6.59
N ALA A 516 -41.14 -29.32 -7.78
CA ALA A 516 -40.98 -28.80 -9.12
C ALA A 516 -41.66 -27.44 -9.41
N THR A 517 -40.95 -26.64 -10.22
CA THR A 517 -41.47 -26.17 -11.50
C THR A 517 -40.32 -26.14 -12.52
N GLN A 518 -40.42 -27.01 -13.53
CA GLN A 518 -39.52 -27.07 -14.67
C GLN A 518 -39.85 -25.94 -15.66
N VAL A 519 -38.83 -25.21 -16.11
CA VAL A 519 -38.74 -24.69 -17.47
C VAL A 519 -37.29 -24.87 -17.93
N HIS A 520 -37.05 -25.73 -18.91
CA HIS A 520 -35.74 -25.93 -19.53
C HIS A 520 -35.56 -24.95 -20.69
N TYR A 521 -34.35 -24.38 -20.87
CA TYR A 521 -33.56 -24.43 -22.11
C TYR A 521 -32.14 -23.87 -21.83
N GLY A 522 -31.10 -24.55 -22.33
CA GLY A 522 -29.72 -24.04 -22.44
C GLY A 522 -28.74 -24.56 -21.37
N VAL A 523 -27.74 -25.31 -21.81
CA VAL A 523 -26.68 -25.96 -21.01
C VAL A 523 -25.98 -24.98 -20.04
N ARG A 524 -26.02 -25.30 -18.74
CA ARG A 524 -25.32 -24.59 -17.65
C ARG A 524 -23.87 -25.10 -17.49
N PRO A 525 -22.89 -24.24 -17.22
CA PRO A 525 -21.63 -24.69 -16.61
C PRO A 525 -21.96 -25.30 -15.24
N ASN A 526 -21.44 -26.49 -14.97
CA ASN A 526 -21.71 -27.26 -13.76
C ASN A 526 -21.04 -26.60 -12.54
N LEU A 527 -21.76 -25.74 -11.81
CA LEU A 527 -21.28 -25.01 -10.63
C LEU A 527 -21.24 -25.84 -9.34
N LYS A 528 -21.27 -27.18 -9.42
CA LYS A 528 -21.23 -28.07 -8.24
C LYS A 528 -19.88 -28.09 -7.49
N MET A 529 -18.88 -27.32 -7.92
CA MET A 529 -17.56 -27.24 -7.30
C MET A 529 -17.34 -26.04 -6.35
N LEU A 530 -18.40 -25.31 -5.97
CA LEU A 530 -18.32 -24.20 -5.01
C LEU A 530 -18.34 -24.64 -3.53
N HIS A 531 -18.00 -25.90 -3.23
CA HIS A 531 -17.81 -26.34 -1.84
C HIS A 531 -16.49 -25.78 -1.30
N CYS A 532 -16.61 -24.89 -0.31
CA CYS A 532 -15.52 -24.34 0.48
C CYS A 532 -14.67 -25.47 1.10
N GLN A 533 -13.43 -25.61 0.63
CA GLN A 533 -12.37 -26.25 1.41
C GLN A 533 -11.28 -25.21 1.71
N PRO A 534 -10.82 -25.09 2.97
CA PRO A 534 -9.66 -24.30 3.31
C PRO A 534 -8.41 -25.17 3.14
N ILE A 535 -7.47 -24.77 2.28
CA ILE A 535 -6.13 -25.36 2.21
C ILE A 535 -5.11 -24.22 2.11
N PRO A 536 -4.03 -24.24 2.91
CA PRO A 536 -3.00 -23.19 2.91
C PRO A 536 -1.94 -23.46 1.84
N GLU A 537 -1.50 -22.42 1.13
CA GLU A 537 -0.09 -22.07 0.89
C GLU A 537 0.08 -21.02 -0.21
N THR A 538 0.81 -19.96 0.16
CA THR A 538 1.63 -19.05 -0.66
C THR A 538 0.99 -18.01 -1.61
N VAL A 539 1.06 -16.78 -1.09
CA VAL A 539 1.39 -15.46 -1.70
C VAL A 539 0.32 -14.76 -2.54
N ALA A 540 -0.41 -13.87 -1.87
CA ALA A 540 -1.32 -12.89 -2.45
C ALA A 540 -0.60 -11.58 -2.79
N LEU A 541 -0.51 -11.27 -4.07
CA LEU A 541 -0.28 -9.94 -4.60
C LEU A 541 -1.01 -9.91 -5.95
N VAL A 542 -1.99 -9.02 -6.16
CA VAL A 542 -2.44 -8.58 -7.52
C VAL A 542 -2.82 -7.08 -7.59
N GLU A 543 -2.90 -6.37 -6.47
CA GLU A 543 -3.79 -5.20 -6.43
C GLU A 543 -3.25 -3.88 -6.99
N ASP A 544 -1.92 -3.64 -7.06
CA ASP A 544 -1.38 -2.30 -7.34
C ASP A 544 -1.33 -1.90 -8.81
N ILE A 545 -1.42 -2.89 -9.69
CA ILE A 545 -1.06 -2.73 -11.10
C ILE A 545 -2.33 -2.62 -11.97
N VAL A 546 -3.44 -3.24 -11.54
CA VAL A 546 -4.75 -3.24 -12.25
C VAL A 546 -5.39 -1.86 -12.30
N VAL A 547 -5.20 -1.04 -11.24
CA VAL A 547 -5.82 0.29 -11.13
C VAL A 547 -5.35 1.25 -12.23
N ASN A 548 -4.07 1.19 -12.63
CA ASN A 548 -3.53 2.01 -13.74
C ASN A 548 -3.80 1.44 -15.13
N TYR A 549 -4.10 0.14 -15.25
CA TYR A 549 -4.43 -0.47 -16.54
C TYR A 549 -5.83 -0.05 -17.03
N VAL A 550 -6.74 0.25 -16.10
CA VAL A 550 -8.12 0.65 -16.43
C VAL A 550 -8.22 2.16 -16.70
N THR A 551 -7.35 2.99 -16.13
CA THR A 551 -7.35 4.45 -16.35
C THR A 551 -6.62 4.88 -17.62
N ASP A 552 -5.70 4.07 -18.14
CA ASP A 552 -4.90 4.35 -19.34
C ASP A 552 -5.29 3.45 -20.54
N MET A 553 -6.57 3.06 -20.62
CA MET A 553 -7.12 2.42 -21.81
C MET A 553 -7.08 3.40 -22.98
N ASP A 554 -6.11 3.17 -23.86
CA ASP A 554 -5.84 3.84 -25.13
C ASP A 554 -7.12 4.26 -25.85
N SER A 555 -7.25 5.56 -26.15
CA SER A 555 -8.40 6.15 -26.86
C SER A 555 -8.68 5.44 -28.18
N ALA A 556 -7.65 4.83 -28.79
CA ALA A 556 -7.76 4.00 -29.98
C ALA A 556 -8.59 2.72 -29.76
N LYS A 557 -8.43 2.02 -28.62
CA LYS A 557 -9.25 0.85 -28.28
C LYS A 557 -10.67 1.26 -27.89
N LEU A 558 -10.84 2.45 -27.29
CA LEU A 558 -12.14 3.01 -26.93
C LEU A 558 -12.94 3.45 -28.17
N ASN A 559 -12.27 4.02 -29.18
CA ASN A 559 -12.86 4.34 -30.48
C ASN A 559 -13.25 3.08 -31.25
N ARG A 560 -12.39 2.05 -31.26
CA ARG A 560 -12.72 0.77 -31.91
C ARG A 560 -13.90 0.05 -31.26
N CYS A 561 -14.04 0.12 -29.94
CA CYS A 561 -15.23 -0.36 -29.24
C CYS A 561 -16.48 0.49 -29.53
N ARG A 562 -16.33 1.81 -29.73
CA ARG A 562 -17.44 2.71 -30.08
C ARG A 562 -17.94 2.44 -31.51
N GLU A 563 -17.03 2.19 -32.45
CA GLU A 563 -17.37 1.74 -33.81
C GLU A 563 -18.08 0.39 -33.79
N LEU A 564 -17.58 -0.59 -33.02
CA LEU A 564 -18.23 -1.90 -32.92
C LEU A 564 -19.62 -1.81 -32.27
N LEU A 565 -19.82 -0.90 -31.32
CA LEU A 565 -21.13 -0.65 -30.70
C LEU A 565 -22.07 0.11 -31.64
N SER A 566 -21.58 1.05 -32.46
CA SER A 566 -22.42 1.71 -33.46
C SER A 566 -22.85 0.73 -34.54
N MET A 567 -21.94 -0.12 -35.01
CA MET A 567 -22.26 -1.20 -35.96
C MET A 567 -23.31 -2.16 -35.41
N HIS A 568 -23.31 -2.44 -34.10
CA HIS A 568 -24.32 -3.31 -33.47
C HIS A 568 -25.70 -2.64 -33.37
N GLU A 569 -25.76 -1.34 -33.08
CA GLU A 569 -27.03 -0.59 -33.09
C GLU A 569 -27.60 -0.42 -34.51
N ASP A 570 -26.73 -0.24 -35.51
CA ASP A 570 -27.15 -0.19 -36.91
C ASP A 570 -27.70 -1.55 -37.38
N LEU A 571 -27.09 -2.66 -36.92
CA LEU A 571 -27.59 -4.02 -37.19
C LEU A 571 -28.95 -4.29 -36.54
N LYS A 572 -29.19 -3.77 -35.33
CA LYS A 572 -30.50 -3.85 -34.67
C LYS A 572 -31.57 -3.04 -35.39
N LYS A 573 -31.23 -1.85 -35.89
CA LYS A 573 -32.16 -1.05 -36.69
C LYS A 573 -32.50 -1.74 -38.01
N ALA A 574 -31.51 -2.35 -38.66
CA ALA A 574 -31.73 -3.12 -39.88
C ALA A 574 -32.63 -4.34 -39.63
N GLN A 575 -32.42 -5.08 -38.54
CA GLN A 575 -33.32 -6.20 -38.16
C GLN A 575 -34.75 -5.72 -37.90
N LYS A 576 -34.92 -4.59 -37.20
CA LYS A 576 -36.24 -4.06 -36.90
C LYS A 576 -36.97 -3.50 -38.13
N ALA A 577 -36.24 -2.98 -39.11
CA ALA A 577 -36.80 -2.59 -40.40
C ALA A 577 -37.23 -3.82 -41.22
N PHE A 578 -36.45 -4.90 -41.19
CA PHE A 578 -36.82 -6.17 -41.83
C PHE A 578 -38.04 -6.82 -41.18
N GLU A 579 -38.18 -6.77 -39.85
CA GLU A 579 -39.36 -7.26 -39.14
C GLU A 579 -40.61 -6.44 -39.48
N PHE A 580 -40.47 -5.12 -39.64
CA PHE A 580 -41.57 -4.23 -40.05
C PHE A 580 -42.03 -4.49 -41.50
N ASP A 581 -41.10 -4.65 -42.44
CA ASP A 581 -41.42 -5.00 -43.84
C ASP A 581 -42.12 -6.37 -43.92
N GLN A 582 -41.76 -7.32 -43.04
CA GLN A 582 -42.35 -8.65 -43.00
C GLN A 582 -43.78 -8.64 -42.44
N GLU A 583 -44.09 -7.77 -41.46
CA GLU A 583 -45.45 -7.53 -40.96
C GLU A 583 -46.32 -6.79 -41.99
N GLU A 584 -45.77 -5.83 -42.72
CA GLU A 584 -46.49 -5.10 -43.77
C GLU A 584 -46.84 -6.02 -44.95
N LEU A 585 -45.92 -6.91 -45.36
CA LEU A 585 -46.17 -7.95 -46.35
C LEU A 585 -47.20 -8.99 -45.89
N ALA A 586 -47.20 -9.35 -44.60
CA ALA A 586 -48.20 -10.25 -44.03
C ALA A 586 -49.61 -9.64 -44.07
N HIS A 587 -49.74 -8.35 -43.71
CA HIS A 587 -50.99 -7.61 -43.77
C HIS A 587 -51.52 -7.40 -45.19
N MET A 588 -50.64 -7.24 -46.18
CA MET A 588 -51.06 -7.20 -47.59
C MET A 588 -51.57 -8.56 -48.10
N SER A 589 -51.07 -9.68 -47.56
CA SER A 589 -51.51 -11.03 -47.96
C SER A 589 -52.85 -11.45 -47.35
N GLU A 590 -53.26 -10.85 -46.23
CA GLU A 590 -54.56 -11.10 -45.58
C GLU A 590 -55.71 -10.23 -46.16
N GLY A 591 -55.39 -9.28 -47.04
CA GLY A 591 -56.37 -8.39 -47.69
C GLY A 591 -56.91 -8.85 -49.05
N GLU A 592 -56.48 -10.02 -49.56
CA GLU A 592 -56.81 -10.53 -50.90
C GLU A 592 -57.54 -11.90 -50.89
N VAL A 593 -58.40 -12.15 -49.89
CA VAL A 593 -59.33 -13.30 -49.86
C VAL A 593 -60.77 -12.85 -49.72
#